data_AF-A0A536QZJ9-F1
#
_entry.id   AF-A0A536QZJ9-F1
#
_cell.length_a   1.000
_cell.length_b   1.000
_cell.length_c   1.000
_cell.angle_alpha   90.00
_cell.angle_beta   90.00
_cell.angle_gamma   90.00
#
_symmetry.space_group_name_H-M   'P 1'
#
loop_
_entity.id
_entity.type
_entity.pdbx_description
1 polymer ?
#
loop_
_entity_poly.entity_id
_entity_poly.type
_entity_poly.pdbx_seq_one_letter_code
_entity_poly.pdbx_strand_id
1 'polypeptide(L)'
;MKRGVTIFLATVATVAGVFALLLIPLSIVVGHPVNVIGEVIVLAACVAYVAQVMRADRRRRRQAEAALPIEQRPPRRVPRRPITFQFRETVLAFAAWFLLVATFNAFVVGIEPAANIGIAIFAAFMLATLTVTGRHMMFRLTAEEDE
;
A
#
# COMPACT_ATOMS: atom_id res chain seq x y z
N MET A 1 -22.11 -16.39 -1.03
CA MET A 1 -20.74 -16.94 -0.95
C MET A 1 -19.76 -15.85 -0.54
N LYS A 2 -18.80 -16.18 0.32
CA LYS A 2 -18.85 -15.84 1.75
C LYS A 2 -17.81 -14.73 1.96
N ARG A 3 -18.09 -13.69 2.75
CA ARG A 3 -17.15 -12.59 3.05
C ARG A 3 -15.72 -13.09 3.36
N GLY A 4 -15.60 -14.24 4.02
CA GLY A 4 -14.33 -14.93 4.28
C GLY A 4 -13.53 -15.34 3.04
N VAL A 5 -14.18 -15.76 1.94
CA VAL A 5 -13.49 -16.07 0.67
C VAL A 5 -12.89 -14.82 0.05
N THR A 6 -13.62 -13.69 0.07
CA THR A 6 -13.09 -12.41 -0.45
C THR A 6 -11.92 -11.90 0.39
N ILE A 7 -12.01 -12.04 1.72
CA ILE A 7 -10.90 -11.68 2.62
C ILE A 7 -9.70 -12.58 2.31
N PHE A 8 -9.90 -13.90 2.26
CA PHE A 8 -8.83 -14.85 1.96
C PHE A 8 -8.16 -14.56 0.60
N LEU A 9 -8.94 -14.37 -0.47
CA LEU A 9 -8.39 -14.01 -1.78
C LEU A 9 -7.64 -12.68 -1.76
N ALA A 10 -8.15 -11.67 -1.04
CA ALA A 10 -7.47 -10.39 -0.91
C ALA A 10 -6.16 -10.52 -0.13
N THR A 11 -6.12 -11.36 0.91
CA THR A 11 -4.89 -11.69 1.65
C THR A 11 -3.89 -12.39 0.74
N VAL A 12 -4.31 -13.44 0.01
CA VAL A 12 -3.46 -14.16 -0.94
C VAL A 12 -2.93 -13.23 -2.03
N ALA A 13 -3.79 -12.37 -2.60
CA ALA A 13 -3.39 -11.38 -3.60
C ALA A 13 -2.39 -10.36 -3.03
N THR A 14 -2.56 -9.95 -1.77
CA THR A 14 -1.61 -9.04 -1.12
C THR A 14 -0.25 -9.71 -0.92
N VAL A 15 -0.24 -10.94 -0.42
CA VAL A 15 0.99 -11.74 -0.24
C VAL A 15 1.69 -11.95 -1.58
N ALA A 16 0.95 -12.39 -2.61
CA ALA A 16 1.48 -12.57 -3.96
C ALA A 16 2.02 -11.26 -4.55
N GLY A 17 1.36 -10.13 -4.31
CA GLY A 17 1.83 -8.82 -4.72
C GLY A 17 3.15 -8.44 -4.06
N VAL A 18 3.30 -8.68 -2.75
CA VAL A 18 4.57 -8.44 -2.03
C VAL A 18 5.68 -9.34 -2.55
N PHE A 19 5.39 -10.62 -2.80
CA PHE A 19 6.35 -11.54 -3.41
C PHE A 19 6.76 -11.10 -4.81
N ALA A 20 5.82 -10.68 -5.66
CA ALA A 20 6.14 -10.16 -6.99
C ALA A 20 7.05 -8.92 -6.89
N LEU A 21 6.79 -8.03 -5.92
CA LEU A 21 7.61 -6.84 -5.69
C LEU A 21 9.04 -7.17 -5.23
N LEU A 22 9.23 -8.29 -4.52
CA LEU A 22 10.54 -8.83 -4.14
C LEU A 22 11.25 -9.55 -5.28
N LEU A 23 10.50 -10.27 -6.12
CA LEU A 23 11.05 -11.08 -7.21
C LEU A 23 11.49 -10.24 -8.40
N ILE A 24 10.83 -9.11 -8.70
CA ILE A 24 11.23 -8.17 -9.77
C ILE A 24 12.72 -7.77 -9.67
N PRO A 25 13.19 -7.25 -8.52
CA PRO A 25 14.61 -7.07 -8.23
C PRO A 25 15.50 -8.27 -8.58
N LEU A 26 15.10 -9.44 -8.09
CA LEU A 26 15.89 -10.66 -8.19
C LEU A 26 15.99 -11.13 -9.65
N SER A 27 14.87 -11.11 -10.37
CA SER A 27 14.80 -11.47 -11.79
C SER A 27 15.61 -10.52 -12.67
N ILE A 28 15.70 -9.23 -12.32
CA ILE A 28 16.59 -8.27 -12.98
C ILE A 28 18.05 -8.65 -12.74
N VAL A 29 18.44 -8.88 -11.48
CA VAL A 29 19.84 -9.19 -11.12
C VAL A 29 20.33 -10.51 -11.70
N VAL A 30 19.47 -11.53 -11.72
CA VAL A 30 19.82 -12.86 -12.25
C VAL A 30 19.74 -12.89 -13.80
N GLY A 31 19.25 -11.83 -14.45
CA GLY A 31 19.25 -11.70 -15.90
C GLY A 31 18.10 -12.44 -16.59
N HIS A 32 16.93 -12.55 -15.94
CA HIS A 32 15.73 -13.17 -16.50
C HIS A 32 14.64 -12.13 -16.84
N PRO A 33 14.79 -11.34 -17.92
CA PRO A 33 13.88 -10.24 -18.23
C PRO A 33 12.44 -10.68 -18.53
N VAL A 34 12.25 -11.92 -19.02
CA VAL A 34 10.91 -12.48 -19.27
C VAL A 34 10.15 -12.68 -17.95
N ASN A 35 10.85 -13.08 -16.88
CA ASN A 35 10.24 -13.25 -15.56
C ASN A 35 9.76 -11.91 -15.00
N VAL A 36 10.53 -10.83 -15.21
CA VAL A 36 10.16 -9.48 -14.79
C VAL A 36 8.81 -9.06 -15.40
N ILE A 37 8.57 -9.37 -16.68
CA ILE A 37 7.29 -9.06 -17.33
C ILE A 37 6.15 -9.81 -16.63
N GLY A 38 6.32 -11.11 -16.38
CA GLY A 38 5.34 -11.92 -15.67
C GLY A 38 5.05 -11.40 -14.26
N GLU A 39 6.10 -11.07 -13.50
CA GLU A 39 5.98 -10.56 -12.14
C GLU A 39 5.29 -9.19 -12.08
N VAL A 40 5.58 -8.29 -13.04
CA VAL A 40 4.90 -6.99 -13.15
C VAL A 40 3.41 -7.18 -13.47
N ILE A 41 3.06 -8.12 -14.35
CA ILE A 41 1.66 -8.44 -14.66
C ILE A 41 0.95 -8.98 -13.41
N VAL A 42 1.58 -9.92 -12.69
CA VAL A 42 1.05 -10.48 -11.44
C VAL A 42 0.86 -9.38 -10.39
N LEU A 43 1.85 -8.50 -10.22
CA LEU A 43 1.77 -7.37 -9.31
C LEU A 43 0.59 -6.44 -9.67
N ALA A 44 0.46 -6.07 -10.94
CA ALA A 44 -0.62 -5.21 -11.42
C ALA A 44 -2.00 -5.85 -11.20
N ALA A 45 -2.13 -7.15 -11.48
CA ALA A 45 -3.36 -7.90 -11.23
C ALA A 45 -3.71 -7.95 -9.73
N CYS A 46 -2.73 -8.18 -8.86
CA CYS A 46 -2.93 -8.19 -7.41
C CYS A 46 -3.39 -6.83 -6.90
N VAL A 47 -2.72 -5.74 -7.31
CA VAL A 47 -3.07 -4.37 -6.93
C VAL A 47 -4.46 -4.01 -7.44
N ALA A 48 -4.78 -4.32 -8.70
CA ALA A 48 -6.09 -4.07 -9.29
C ALA A 48 -7.20 -4.81 -8.54
N TYR A 49 -6.98 -6.08 -8.22
CA TYR A 49 -7.94 -6.89 -7.47
C TYR A 49 -8.21 -6.32 -6.07
N VAL A 50 -7.16 -6.02 -5.30
CA VAL A 50 -7.30 -5.45 -3.95
C VAL A 50 -7.99 -4.09 -4.02
N ALA A 51 -7.62 -3.23 -4.98
CA ALA A 51 -8.26 -1.94 -5.18
C ALA A 51 -9.75 -2.08 -5.51
N GLN A 52 -10.13 -3.06 -6.34
CA GLN A 52 -11.52 -3.35 -6.67
C GLN A 52 -12.30 -3.83 -5.43
N VAL A 53 -11.73 -4.74 -4.63
CA VAL A 53 -12.33 -5.22 -3.37
C VAL A 53 -12.55 -4.05 -2.40
N MET A 54 -11.56 -3.18 -2.22
CA MET A 54 -11.67 -2.00 -1.36
C MET A 54 -12.74 -1.02 -1.86
N ARG A 55 -12.83 -0.79 -3.18
CA ARG A 55 -13.88 0.07 -3.78
C ARG A 55 -15.26 -0.52 -3.56
N ALA A 56 -15.41 -1.84 -3.70
CA ALA A 56 -16.67 -2.54 -3.46
C ALA A 56 -17.10 -2.44 -1.99
N ASP A 57 -16.17 -2.66 -1.05
CA ASP A 57 -16.44 -2.52 0.39
C ASP A 57 -16.86 -1.09 0.74
N ARG A 58 -16.14 -0.08 0.24
CA ARG A 58 -16.51 1.34 0.43
C ARG A 58 -17.91 1.67 -0.11
N ARG A 59 -18.28 1.15 -1.29
CA ARG A 59 -19.61 1.36 -1.87
C ARG A 59 -20.70 0.73 -1.00
N ARG A 60 -20.49 -0.50 -0.52
CA ARG A 60 -21.43 -1.21 0.36
C ARG A 60 -21.63 -0.48 1.68
N ARG A 61 -20.56 0.03 2.30
CA ARG A 61 -20.65 0.85 3.52
C ARG A 61 -21.50 2.10 3.32
N ARG A 62 -21.27 2.84 2.23
CA ARG A 62 -22.06 4.04 1.90
C ARG A 62 -23.53 3.74 1.67
N GLN A 63 -23.85 2.62 1.02
CA GLN A 63 -25.24 2.19 0.81
C GLN A 63 -25.91 1.79 2.13
N ALA A 64 -25.21 1.06 3.00
CA ALA A 64 -25.71 0.71 4.32
C ALA A 64 -25.96 1.95 5.20
N GLU A 65 -25.04 2.92 5.16
CA GLU A 65 -25.19 4.20 5.88
C GLU A 65 -26.37 5.04 5.34
N ALA A 66 -26.62 5.04 4.02
CA ALA A 66 -27.74 5.75 3.42
C ALA A 66 -29.11 5.14 3.77
N ALA A 67 -29.15 3.82 4.01
CA ALA A 67 -30.36 3.09 4.38
C ALA A 67 -30.79 3.30 5.84
N LEU A 68 -29.95 3.88 6.70
CA LEU A 68 -30.29 4.16 8.10
C LEU A 68 -31.29 5.34 8.21
N PRO A 69 -32.24 5.30 9.17
CA PRO A 69 -33.06 6.44 9.55
C PRO A 69 -32.21 7.66 9.86
N ILE A 70 -32.68 8.87 9.55
CA ILE A 70 -31.89 10.10 9.63
C ILE A 70 -31.28 10.30 11.03
N GLU A 71 -32.00 9.91 12.09
CA GLU A 71 -31.54 10.00 13.49
C GLU A 71 -30.47 8.97 13.88
N GLN A 72 -30.38 7.84 13.16
CA GLN A 72 -29.40 6.77 13.39
C GLN A 72 -28.21 6.83 12.44
N ARG A 73 -28.22 7.78 11.50
CA ARG A 73 -27.06 7.98 10.62
C ARG A 73 -25.90 8.47 11.48
N PRO A 74 -24.71 7.85 11.35
CA PRO A 74 -23.53 8.36 12.02
C PRO A 74 -23.39 9.85 11.72
N PRO A 75 -23.05 10.71 12.72
CA PRO A 75 -22.83 12.12 12.47
C PRO A 75 -21.86 12.23 11.30
N ARG A 76 -22.24 13.02 10.29
CA ARG A 76 -21.44 13.20 9.07
C ARG A 76 -20.05 13.63 9.55
N ARG A 77 -19.07 12.71 9.50
CA ARG A 77 -17.69 12.99 9.89
C ARG A 77 -17.19 14.03 8.91
N VAL A 78 -17.40 15.31 9.21
CA VAL A 78 -16.80 16.42 8.50
C VAL A 78 -15.33 16.37 8.92
N PRO A 79 -14.43 15.92 8.05
CA PRO A 79 -13.03 15.89 8.41
C PRO A 79 -12.63 17.36 8.62
N ARG A 80 -12.20 17.76 9.84
CA ARG A 80 -11.72 19.14 10.11
C ARG A 80 -10.62 19.54 9.12
N ARG A 81 -9.90 18.55 8.59
CA ARG A 81 -9.14 18.60 7.32
C ARG A 81 -9.44 17.34 6.53
N PRO A 82 -9.57 17.41 5.19
CA PRO A 82 -9.77 16.23 4.38
C PRO A 82 -8.56 15.31 4.52
N ILE A 83 -8.69 14.26 5.34
CA ILE A 83 -7.80 13.09 5.31
C ILE A 83 -8.13 12.35 4.02
N THR A 84 -7.79 12.97 2.89
CA THR A 84 -7.66 12.22 1.65
C THR A 84 -6.57 11.19 1.92
N PHE A 85 -6.79 9.95 1.49
CA PHE A 85 -5.71 8.99 1.40
C PHE A 85 -4.72 9.62 0.41
N GLN A 86 -3.70 10.30 0.94
CA GLN A 86 -2.91 11.23 0.16
C GLN A 86 -1.95 10.40 -0.67
N PHE A 87 -2.43 9.91 -1.81
CA PHE A 87 -1.59 9.25 -2.81
C PHE A 87 -0.32 10.06 -3.06
N ARG A 88 -0.44 11.39 -3.06
CA ARG A 88 0.69 12.32 -3.11
C ARG A 88 1.66 12.17 -1.94
N GLU A 89 1.19 12.18 -0.68
CA GLU A 89 2.06 11.94 0.49
C GLU A 89 2.68 10.55 0.45
N THR A 90 1.94 9.51 0.06
CA THR A 90 2.46 8.13 -0.02
C THR A 90 3.55 8.02 -1.09
N VAL A 91 3.32 8.62 -2.27
CA VAL A 91 4.32 8.66 -3.36
C VAL A 91 5.53 9.49 -2.95
N LEU A 92 5.35 10.62 -2.25
CA LEU A 92 6.45 11.43 -1.74
C LEU A 92 7.26 10.69 -0.68
N ALA A 93 6.60 10.03 0.27
CA ALA A 93 7.26 9.22 1.29
C ALA A 93 8.03 8.06 0.65
N PHE A 94 7.42 7.38 -0.33
CA PHE A 94 8.10 6.35 -1.11
C PHE A 94 9.32 6.88 -1.84
N ALA A 95 9.20 8.00 -2.55
CA ALA A 95 10.32 8.61 -3.28
C ALA A 95 11.45 9.03 -2.33
N ALA A 96 11.12 9.60 -1.17
CA ALA A 96 12.10 9.99 -0.16
C ALA A 96 12.85 8.77 0.39
N TRP A 97 12.13 7.71 0.78
CA TRP A 97 12.75 6.49 1.26
C TRP A 97 13.55 5.77 0.17
N PHE A 98 13.06 5.75 -1.07
CA PHE A 98 13.79 5.18 -2.20
C PHE A 98 15.12 5.90 -2.41
N LEU A 99 15.10 7.23 -2.45
CA LEU A 99 16.32 8.02 -2.61
C LEU A 99 17.30 7.75 -1.46
N LEU A 100 16.82 7.81 -0.20
CA LEU A 100 17.66 7.57 0.97
C LEU A 100 18.30 6.18 0.95
N VAL A 101 17.52 5.13 0.70
CA VAL A 101 18.02 3.75 0.67
C VAL A 101 18.97 3.54 -0.51
N ALA A 102 18.60 4.01 -1.71
CA ALA A 102 19.43 3.86 -2.90
C ALA A 102 20.79 4.57 -2.73
N THR A 103 20.78 5.80 -2.20
CA THR A 103 22.00 6.55 -1.89
C THR A 103 22.82 5.86 -0.81
N PHE A 104 22.21 5.43 0.30
CA PHE A 104 22.91 4.72 1.36
C PHE A 104 23.57 3.43 0.87
N ASN A 105 22.84 2.59 0.13
CA ASN A 105 23.36 1.34 -0.40
C ASN A 105 24.49 1.56 -1.42
N ALA A 106 24.41 2.62 -2.23
CA ALA A 106 25.45 2.93 -3.21
C ALA A 106 26.74 3.42 -2.55
N PHE A 107 26.64 4.34 -1.58
CA PHE A 107 27.81 5.03 -1.02
C PHE A 107 28.37 4.39 0.25
N VAL A 108 27.52 3.74 1.06
CA VAL A 108 27.93 3.16 2.35
C VAL A 108 28.13 1.65 2.23
N VAL A 109 27.17 0.96 1.61
CA VAL A 109 27.21 -0.52 1.51
C VAL A 109 28.01 -0.99 0.29
N GLY A 110 28.11 -0.17 -0.76
CA GLY A 110 28.82 -0.51 -2.00
C GLY A 110 28.08 -1.53 -2.88
N ILE A 111 26.74 -1.57 -2.81
CA ILE A 111 25.93 -2.48 -3.62
C ILE A 111 25.93 -2.02 -5.08
N GLU A 112 26.14 -2.96 -6.01
CA GLU A 112 26.07 -2.69 -7.44
C GLU A 112 24.71 -2.08 -7.86
N PRO A 113 24.68 -1.17 -8.85
CA PRO A 113 23.49 -0.40 -9.21
C PRO A 113 22.23 -1.26 -9.47
N ALA A 114 22.38 -2.40 -10.15
CA ALA A 114 21.26 -3.27 -10.50
C ALA A 114 20.61 -3.90 -9.26
N ALA A 115 21.41 -4.46 -8.34
CA ALA A 115 20.91 -5.03 -7.09
C ALA A 115 20.37 -3.95 -6.15
N ASN A 116 21.01 -2.77 -6.14
CA ASN A 116 20.60 -1.66 -5.29
C ASN A 116 19.20 -1.14 -5.62
N ILE A 117 18.89 -0.93 -6.91
CA ILE A 117 17.57 -0.44 -7.34
C ILE A 117 16.46 -1.32 -6.78
N GLY A 118 16.63 -2.64 -6.88
CA GLY A 118 15.63 -3.57 -6.42
C GLY A 118 15.44 -3.59 -4.90
N ILE A 119 16.54 -3.59 -4.14
CA ILE A 119 16.51 -3.50 -2.67
C ILE A 119 15.87 -2.18 -2.24
N ALA A 120 16.24 -1.07 -2.89
CA ALA A 120 15.73 0.26 -2.57
C ALA A 120 14.23 0.37 -2.84
N ILE A 121 13.70 -0.20 -3.93
CA ILE A 121 12.25 -0.23 -4.20
C ILE A 121 11.50 -0.97 -3.08
N PHE A 122 11.98 -2.15 -2.70
CA PHE A 122 11.32 -2.94 -1.66
C PHE A 122 11.38 -2.25 -0.29
N ALA A 123 12.56 -1.78 0.11
CA ALA A 123 12.75 -1.08 1.39
C ALA A 123 11.90 0.20 1.44
N ALA A 124 11.87 0.98 0.36
CA ALA A 124 11.07 2.18 0.26
C ALA A 124 9.57 1.89 0.37
N PHE A 125 9.10 0.80 -0.24
CA PHE A 125 7.71 0.37 -0.12
C PHE A 125 7.34 0.04 1.33
N MET A 126 8.19 -0.74 2.02
CA MET A 126 7.97 -1.09 3.43
C MET A 126 7.98 0.14 4.33
N LEU A 127 8.99 1.00 4.19
CA LEU A 127 9.17 2.20 5.01
C LEU A 127 8.08 3.23 4.76
N ALA A 128 7.68 3.46 3.51
CA ALA A 128 6.56 4.34 3.18
C ALA A 128 5.25 3.82 3.76
N THR A 129 5.01 2.50 3.67
CA THR A 129 3.82 1.87 4.26
C THR A 129 3.78 2.09 5.77
N LEU A 130 4.88 1.80 6.48
CA LEU A 130 5.02 2.03 7.92
C LEU A 130 4.85 3.50 8.30
N THR A 131 5.41 4.43 7.52
CA THR A 131 5.30 5.87 7.76
C THR A 131 3.85 6.32 7.68
N VAL A 132 3.13 5.88 6.65
CA VAL A 132 1.73 6.25 6.42
C VAL A 132 0.80 5.60 7.45
N THR A 133 0.97 4.31 7.74
CA THR A 133 0.15 3.63 8.76
C THR A 133 0.43 4.15 10.17
N GLY A 134 1.70 4.39 10.52
CA GLY A 134 2.11 4.98 11.78
C GLY A 134 1.49 6.37 12.00
N ARG A 135 1.54 7.23 10.99
CA ARG A 135 0.85 8.54 11.02
C ARG A 135 -0.65 8.40 11.26
N HIS A 136 -1.30 7.47 10.57
CA HIS A 136 -2.73 7.24 10.77
C HIS A 136 -3.10 6.74 12.17
N MET A 137 -2.25 5.91 12.80
CA MET A 137 -2.44 5.50 14.20
C MET A 137 -2.23 6.67 15.16
N MET A 138 -1.17 7.46 14.97
CA MET A 138 -0.88 8.64 15.79
C MET A 138 -2.05 9.63 15.78
N PHE A 139 -2.62 9.92 14.61
CA PHE A 139 -3.79 10.78 14.50
C PHE A 139 -5.04 10.26 15.22
N ARG A 140 -5.19 8.94 15.36
CA ARG A 140 -6.30 8.36 16.12
C ARG A 140 -6.10 8.50 17.61
N LEU A 141 -4.88 8.20 18.10
CA LEU A 141 -4.54 8.34 19.51
C LEU A 141 -4.71 9.78 19.99
N THR A 142 -4.20 10.77 19.24
CA THR A 142 -4.35 12.19 19.61
C THR A 142 -5.77 12.71 19.47
N ALA A 143 -6.64 12.03 18.71
CA ALA A 143 -8.04 12.43 18.57
C ALA A 143 -8.95 11.80 19.63
N GLU A 144 -8.52 10.69 20.24
CA GLU A 144 -9.20 10.02 21.36
C GLU A 144 -8.86 10.67 22.71
N GLU A 145 -7.78 11.46 22.81
CA GLU A 145 -7.39 12.21 24.02
C GLU A 145 -8.16 13.53 24.23
N ASP A 146 -8.83 14.04 23.19
CA ASP A 146 -9.58 15.30 23.21
C ASP A 146 -11.09 15.13 23.50
N GLU A 147 -11.56 13.89 23.74
CA GLU A 147 -12.93 13.54 24.19
C GLU A 147 -12.93 13.03 25.65
#